data_AF-A0A7V9CQ23-F1
#
_entry.id   AF-A0A7V9CQ23-F1
#
_cell.length_a   1.000
_cell.length_b   1.000
_cell.length_c   1.000
_cell.angle_alpha   90.00
_cell.angle_beta   90.00
_cell.angle_gamma   90.00
#
_symmetry.space_group_name_H-M   'P 1'
#
loop_
_entity.id
_entity.type
_entity.pdbx_description
1 polymer ?
#
loop_
_entity_poly.entity_id
_entity_poly.type
_entity_poly.pdbx_seq_one_letter_code
_entity_poly.pdbx_strand_id
1 'polypeptide(L)'
;MIRKLGTLIGLAVVAGAIGVGLAATTPGKQPCIKPENGKGCLPIAPADKRVDLETPSFSSPTKVTNRLHPTAAVDSVLMLGRVARLPFRTEVTLLPGTKVIKWKGKRVRTLVSQYAAFLDGRIHEVAIDW
;
A
#
# COMPACT_ATOMS: atom_id res chain seq x y z
N MET A 1 8.69 6.51 -73.36
CA MET A 1 8.18 7.90 -73.39
C MET A 1 8.78 8.66 -72.21
N ILE A 2 9.48 9.77 -72.51
CA ILE A 2 9.63 11.00 -71.68
C ILE A 2 10.32 10.80 -70.30
N ARG A 3 11.62 11.09 -70.10
CA ARG A 3 12.38 12.38 -70.12
C ARG A 3 12.61 12.94 -68.70
N LYS A 4 13.89 13.31 -68.47
CA LYS A 4 14.47 14.32 -67.54
C LYS A 4 14.85 13.82 -66.14
N LEU A 5 16.13 13.77 -65.71
CA LEU A 5 17.25 14.74 -65.73
C LEU A 5 17.12 15.80 -64.61
N GLY A 6 18.09 15.84 -63.68
CA GLY A 6 18.47 17.09 -63.01
C GLY A 6 18.86 17.03 -61.52
N THR A 7 20.16 16.82 -61.28
CA THR A 7 21.07 17.71 -60.51
C THR A 7 20.95 17.91 -58.99
N LEU A 8 22.15 17.79 -58.38
CA LEU A 8 22.66 18.11 -57.03
C LEU A 8 22.37 19.54 -56.48
N ILE A 9 22.78 19.72 -55.21
CA ILE A 9 23.05 20.96 -54.41
C ILE A 9 22.04 21.07 -53.25
N GLY A 10 22.40 21.26 -51.98
CA GLY A 10 23.68 21.55 -51.33
C GLY A 10 23.45 21.66 -49.82
N LEU A 11 24.55 21.54 -49.06
CA LEU A 11 24.61 21.74 -47.60
C LEU A 11 24.03 23.10 -47.20
N ALA A 12 23.13 23.12 -46.22
CA ALA A 12 22.83 24.31 -45.43
C ALA A 12 23.07 24.00 -43.95
N VAL A 13 24.21 24.47 -43.45
CA VAL A 13 24.53 24.53 -42.02
C VAL A 13 23.69 25.64 -41.42
N VAL A 14 22.74 25.30 -40.55
CA VAL A 14 22.07 26.29 -39.69
C VAL A 14 22.70 26.21 -38.31
N ALA A 15 23.66 27.10 -38.07
CA ALA A 15 24.08 27.48 -36.72
C ALA A 15 23.10 28.56 -36.20
N GLY A 16 22.47 28.33 -35.05
CA GLY A 16 21.53 29.30 -34.48
C GLY A 16 21.03 28.93 -33.09
N ALA A 17 21.84 29.23 -32.08
CA ALA A 17 21.52 29.44 -30.65
C ALA A 17 20.26 28.77 -30.07
N ILE A 18 20.42 27.61 -29.43
CA ILE A 18 19.46 27.13 -28.43
C ILE A 18 19.76 27.91 -27.14
N GLY A 19 19.01 28.98 -26.90
CA GLY A 19 18.99 29.66 -25.61
C GLY A 19 18.53 28.68 -24.54
N VAL A 20 19.42 28.37 -23.59
CA VAL A 20 19.07 27.62 -22.38
C VAL A 20 18.23 28.55 -21.52
N GLY A 21 16.91 28.51 -21.74
CA GLY A 21 15.95 29.11 -20.82
C GLY A 21 15.96 28.35 -19.51
N LEU A 22 16.73 28.85 -18.54
CA LEU A 22 16.55 28.49 -17.12
C LEU A 22 15.16 29.00 -16.71
N ALA A 23 14.15 28.13 -16.84
CA ALA A 23 12.85 28.36 -16.26
C ALA A 23 13.00 28.38 -14.74
N ALA A 24 13.03 29.57 -14.15
CA ALA A 24 12.96 29.76 -12.72
C ALA A 24 11.65 29.13 -12.22
N THR A 25 11.77 28.04 -11.46
CA THR A 25 10.62 27.40 -10.82
C THR A 25 10.17 28.32 -9.70
N THR A 26 9.01 28.96 -9.87
CA THR A 26 8.33 29.68 -8.79
C THR A 26 8.24 28.75 -7.57
N PRO A 27 8.57 29.19 -6.33
CA PRO A 27 8.45 28.34 -5.15
C PRO A 27 6.97 28.04 -4.91
N GLY A 28 6.48 26.94 -5.50
CA GLY A 28 5.15 26.43 -5.25
C GLY A 28 5.04 26.09 -3.77
N LYS A 29 3.94 26.54 -3.14
CA LYS A 29 3.56 26.17 -1.78
C LYS A 29 3.75 24.65 -1.63
N GLN A 30 4.71 24.22 -0.82
CA GLN A 30 5.00 22.79 -0.67
C GLN A 30 3.72 22.04 -0.32
N PRO A 31 3.41 20.92 -1.00
CA PRO A 31 2.25 20.12 -0.65
C PRO A 31 2.37 19.69 0.82
N CYS A 32 1.25 19.72 1.53
CA CYS A 32 1.21 19.37 2.95
C CYS A 32 -0.03 18.55 3.29
N ILE A 33 0.04 17.78 4.37
CA ILE A 33 -1.10 17.00 4.86
C ILE A 33 -1.97 17.91 5.71
N LYS A 34 -3.27 17.99 5.38
CA LYS A 34 -4.26 18.70 6.19
C LYS A 34 -4.68 17.82 7.38
N PRO A 35 -4.52 18.27 8.64
CA PRO A 35 -5.03 17.53 9.79
C PRO A 35 -6.56 17.46 9.79
N GLU A 36 -7.11 16.44 10.43
CA GLU A 36 -8.56 16.24 10.54
C GLU A 36 -9.30 17.41 11.22
N ASN A 37 -8.63 18.09 12.15
CA ASN A 37 -9.17 19.29 12.82
C ASN A 37 -9.18 20.55 11.92
N GLY A 38 -8.72 20.44 10.67
CA GLY A 38 -8.69 21.51 9.67
C GLY A 38 -7.67 22.63 9.94
N LYS A 39 -6.89 22.55 11.02
CA LYS A 39 -5.95 23.60 11.43
C LYS A 39 -4.52 23.23 11.04
N GLY A 40 -3.86 24.12 10.31
CA GLY A 40 -2.45 23.98 9.98
C GLY A 40 -2.19 23.07 8.78
N CYS A 41 -0.92 22.69 8.65
CA CYS A 41 -0.35 22.09 7.45
C CYS A 41 0.85 21.26 7.91
N LEU A 42 0.70 19.93 7.93
CA LEU A 42 1.75 19.03 8.39
C LEU A 42 2.79 18.87 7.28
N PRO A 43 4.09 19.03 7.58
CA PRO A 43 5.13 18.90 6.58
C PRO A 43 5.11 17.49 6.00
N ILE A 44 5.13 17.40 4.68
CA ILE A 44 5.36 16.14 3.99
C ILE A 44 6.85 15.80 4.13
N ALA A 45 7.15 14.58 4.58
CA ALA A 45 8.54 14.11 4.64
C ALA A 45 9.18 14.12 3.23
N PRO A 46 10.49 14.37 3.12
CA PRO A 46 11.22 14.27 1.86
C PRO A 46 10.97 12.93 1.15
N ALA A 47 11.01 12.93 -0.19
CA ALA A 47 10.61 11.76 -0.99
C ALA A 47 11.37 10.47 -0.61
N ASP A 48 12.67 10.57 -0.28
CA ASP A 48 13.52 9.47 0.16
C ASP A 48 13.20 8.93 1.58
N LYS A 49 12.32 9.62 2.31
CA LYS A 49 11.82 9.23 3.64
C LYS A 49 10.36 8.79 3.63
N ARG A 50 9.71 8.79 2.46
CA ARG A 50 8.29 8.47 2.33
C ARG A 50 8.09 7.00 1.94
N VAL A 51 7.68 6.19 2.91
CA VAL A 51 7.41 4.75 2.72
C VAL A 51 6.10 4.45 1.99
N ASP A 52 5.24 5.46 1.80
CA ASP A 52 3.92 5.35 1.20
C ASP A 52 3.90 5.62 -0.31
N LEU A 53 5.03 6.06 -0.90
CA LEU A 53 5.13 6.30 -2.35
C LEU A 53 5.25 5.02 -3.15
N GLU A 54 5.77 3.95 -2.54
CA GLU A 54 5.99 2.67 -3.20
C GLU A 54 4.92 1.65 -2.82
N THR A 55 4.70 0.66 -3.68
CA THR A 55 3.88 -0.48 -3.31
C THR A 55 4.65 -1.36 -2.33
N PRO A 56 4.18 -1.55 -1.08
CA PRO A 56 4.90 -2.34 -0.11
C PRO A 56 5.09 -3.77 -0.61
N SER A 57 6.22 -4.37 -0.24
CA SER A 57 6.50 -5.79 -0.44
C SER A 57 6.92 -6.41 0.88
N PHE A 58 6.53 -7.66 1.08
CA PHE A 58 6.86 -8.41 2.28
C PHE A 58 7.93 -9.43 1.93
N SER A 59 9.12 -9.29 2.51
CA SER A 59 10.21 -10.27 2.41
C SER A 59 9.94 -11.52 3.26
N SER A 60 9.06 -11.42 4.26
CA SER A 60 8.63 -12.53 5.13
C SER A 60 7.13 -12.43 5.41
N PRO A 61 6.27 -12.69 4.40
CA PRO A 61 4.84 -12.38 4.47
C PRO A 61 4.05 -13.24 5.47
N THR A 62 4.67 -14.28 6.03
CA THR A 62 4.09 -15.16 7.05
C THR A 62 4.70 -14.95 8.44
N LYS A 63 5.51 -13.90 8.63
CA LYS A 63 6.09 -13.55 9.93
C LYS A 63 5.39 -12.32 10.50
N VAL A 64 4.57 -12.52 11.54
CA VAL A 64 3.88 -11.43 12.23
C VAL A 64 4.84 -10.80 13.25
N THR A 65 5.26 -9.56 13.01
CA THR A 65 6.19 -8.83 13.89
C THR A 65 5.49 -7.87 14.86
N ASN A 66 4.21 -7.57 14.64
CA ASN A 66 3.41 -6.78 15.56
C ASN A 66 3.08 -7.61 16.80
N ARG A 67 3.74 -7.33 17.92
CA ARG A 67 3.55 -8.05 19.20
C ARG A 67 2.13 -7.96 19.77
N LEU A 68 1.34 -6.97 19.34
CA LEU A 68 -0.06 -6.82 19.77
C LEU A 68 -1.05 -7.63 18.92
N HIS A 69 -0.58 -8.26 17.84
CA HIS A 69 -1.44 -9.10 17.02
C HIS A 69 -1.71 -10.43 17.76
N PRO A 70 -2.98 -10.90 17.86
CA PRO A 70 -3.33 -12.10 18.63
C PRO A 70 -2.55 -13.35 18.23
N THR A 71 -2.19 -13.47 16.95
CA THR A 71 -1.44 -14.62 16.42
C THR A 71 0.08 -14.40 16.32
N ALA A 72 0.63 -13.36 16.97
CA ALA A 72 2.06 -13.07 16.88
C ALA A 72 2.96 -14.03 17.67
N ALA A 73 2.45 -14.54 18.80
CA ALA A 73 3.22 -15.37 19.73
C ALA A 73 2.50 -16.64 20.18
N VAL A 74 1.20 -16.75 19.92
CA VAL A 74 0.38 -17.90 20.32
C VAL A 74 -0.51 -18.34 19.17
N ASP A 75 -0.79 -19.64 19.13
CA ASP A 75 -1.64 -20.23 18.08
C ASP A 75 -3.13 -19.95 18.32
N SER A 76 -3.53 -19.64 19.56
CA SER A 76 -4.92 -19.28 19.86
C SER A 76 -5.00 -18.32 21.06
N VAL A 77 -5.93 -17.38 20.98
CA VAL A 77 -6.29 -16.46 22.07
C VAL A 77 -7.78 -16.55 22.32
N LEU A 78 -8.13 -16.78 23.59
CA LEU A 78 -9.49 -16.72 24.10
C LEU A 78 -9.71 -15.42 24.86
N MET A 79 -10.70 -14.63 24.45
CA MET A 79 -11.10 -13.39 25.10
C MET A 79 -12.52 -13.55 25.64
N LEU A 80 -12.72 -13.22 26.92
CA LEU A 80 -13.97 -13.39 27.63
C LEU A 80 -14.51 -12.03 28.09
N GLY A 81 -15.83 -11.87 28.08
CA GLY A 81 -16.47 -10.62 28.48
C GLY A 81 -18.00 -10.71 28.46
N ARG A 82 -18.63 -9.55 28.30
CA ARG A 82 -20.08 -9.43 28.17
C ARG A 82 -20.45 -8.36 27.14
N VAL A 83 -21.51 -8.62 26.38
CA VAL A 83 -22.13 -7.65 25.46
C VAL A 83 -23.61 -7.60 25.79
N ALA A 84 -24.16 -6.40 26.00
CA ALA A 84 -25.57 -6.21 26.39
C ALA A 84 -26.02 -7.10 27.59
N ARG A 85 -25.11 -7.31 28.56
CA ARG A 85 -25.27 -8.21 29.72
C ARG A 85 -25.35 -9.70 29.41
N LEU A 86 -25.11 -10.15 28.19
CA LEU A 86 -24.97 -11.57 27.85
C LEU A 86 -23.50 -11.99 27.91
N PRO A 87 -23.17 -13.23 28.32
CA PRO A 87 -21.81 -13.76 28.20
C PRO A 87 -21.32 -13.66 26.76
N PHE A 88 -20.11 -13.14 26.58
CA PHE A 88 -19.48 -12.99 25.28
C PHE A 88 -18.09 -13.62 25.30
N ARG A 89 -17.77 -14.36 24.26
CA ARG A 89 -16.51 -15.05 24.09
C ARG A 89 -16.05 -14.87 22.65
N THR A 90 -14.80 -14.49 22.46
CA THR A 90 -14.17 -14.49 21.14
C THR A 90 -12.91 -15.31 21.15
N GLU A 91 -12.68 -15.98 20.03
CA GLU A 91 -11.53 -16.85 19.81
C GLU A 91 -10.86 -16.39 18.52
N VAL A 92 -9.55 -16.15 18.58
CA VAL A 92 -8.71 -15.96 17.39
C VAL A 92 -7.73 -17.11 17.35
N THR A 93 -7.75 -17.90 16.28
CA THR A 93 -6.88 -19.07 16.13
C THR A 93 -6.10 -18.96 14.83
N LEU A 94 -4.78 -19.12 14.91
CA LEU A 94 -3.91 -19.33 13.76
C LEU A 94 -4.14 -20.76 13.25
N LEU A 95 -4.68 -20.88 12.04
CA LEU A 95 -4.91 -22.18 11.41
C LEU A 95 -3.61 -22.72 10.80
N PRO A 96 -3.46 -24.05 10.71
CA PRO A 96 -2.30 -24.63 10.07
C PRO A 96 -2.25 -24.25 8.58
N GLY A 97 -1.04 -23.97 8.11
CA GLY A 97 -0.76 -23.72 6.70
C GLY A 97 -0.79 -22.24 6.30
N THR A 98 -0.86 -22.01 5.00
CA THR A 98 -0.83 -20.67 4.39
C THR A 98 -1.74 -20.63 3.18
N LYS A 99 -2.21 -19.44 2.82
CA LYS A 99 -3.01 -19.22 1.62
C LYS A 99 -2.28 -18.29 0.66
N VAL A 100 -2.35 -18.55 -0.64
CA VAL A 100 -1.85 -17.60 -1.64
C VAL A 100 -3.02 -16.80 -2.19
N ILE A 101 -2.98 -15.49 -2.01
CA ILE A 101 -4.00 -14.55 -2.48
C ILE A 101 -3.48 -13.69 -3.62
N LYS A 102 -4.40 -13.18 -4.45
CA LYS A 102 -4.10 -12.13 -5.41
C LYS A 102 -4.44 -10.78 -4.78
N TRP A 103 -3.43 -9.94 -4.57
CA TRP A 103 -3.58 -8.59 -4.04
C TRP A 103 -2.88 -7.60 -4.95
N LYS A 104 -3.63 -6.66 -5.52
CA LYS A 104 -3.12 -5.65 -6.49
C LYS A 104 -2.25 -6.26 -7.61
N GLY A 105 -2.70 -7.37 -8.19
CA GLY A 105 -1.99 -8.07 -9.27
C GLY A 105 -0.79 -8.93 -8.83
N LYS A 106 -0.39 -8.88 -7.55
CA LYS A 106 0.68 -9.70 -6.98
C LYS A 106 0.12 -10.93 -6.28
N ARG A 107 0.88 -12.02 -6.28
CA ARG A 107 0.60 -13.21 -5.47
C ARG A 107 1.29 -13.05 -4.12
N VAL A 108 0.52 -13.07 -3.03
CA VAL A 108 1.03 -12.95 -1.67
C VAL A 108 0.67 -14.21 -0.90
N ARG A 109 1.64 -14.82 -0.23
CA ARG A 109 1.40 -15.94 0.69
C ARG A 109 1.11 -15.37 2.07
N THR A 110 -0.02 -15.73 2.66
CA THR A 110 -0.51 -15.19 3.92
C THR A 110 -0.74 -16.32 4.92
N LEU A 111 -0.71 -15.97 6.21
CA LEU A 111 -1.23 -16.85 7.26
C LEU A 111 -2.75 -16.96 7.13
N VAL A 112 -3.33 -17.99 7.74
CA VAL A 112 -4.77 -18.14 7.82
C VAL A 112 -5.17 -18.06 9.29
N SER A 113 -6.06 -17.14 9.64
CA SER A 113 -6.62 -17.07 10.99
C SER A 113 -8.13 -17.24 10.96
N GLN A 114 -8.66 -17.86 11.99
CA GLN A 114 -10.09 -17.93 12.26
C GLN A 114 -10.43 -17.02 13.42
N TYR A 115 -11.46 -16.20 13.24
CA TYR A 115 -12.17 -15.54 14.32
C TYR A 115 -13.51 -16.24 14.56
N ALA A 116 -13.83 -16.54 15.80
CA ALA A 116 -15.15 -17.05 16.19
C ALA A 116 -15.66 -16.29 17.40
N ALA A 117 -16.88 -15.76 17.29
CA ALA A 117 -17.56 -15.08 18.38
C ALA A 117 -18.76 -15.89 18.85
N PHE A 118 -18.95 -15.94 20.16
CA PHE A 118 -20.07 -16.59 20.82
C PHE A 118 -20.78 -15.58 21.72
N LEU A 119 -22.10 -15.46 21.58
CA LEU A 119 -22.96 -14.65 22.42
C LEU A 119 -23.98 -15.58 23.09
N ASP A 120 -24.04 -15.55 24.42
CA ASP A 120 -24.90 -16.44 25.21
C ASP A 120 -24.70 -17.92 24.86
N GLY A 121 -23.45 -18.32 24.66
CA GLY A 121 -23.05 -19.70 24.30
C GLY A 121 -23.36 -20.11 22.87
N ARG A 122 -23.92 -19.23 22.02
CA ARG A 122 -24.25 -19.51 20.62
C ARG A 122 -23.27 -18.82 19.68
N ILE A 123 -22.98 -19.45 18.55
CA ILE A 123 -22.19 -18.81 17.48
C ILE A 123 -22.91 -17.52 17.07
N HIS A 124 -22.20 -16.42 17.21
CA HIS A 124 -22.62 -15.10 16.79
C HIS A 124 -21.99 -14.73 15.45
N GLU A 125 -20.71 -15.07 15.27
CA GLU A 125 -19.93 -14.78 14.06
C GLU A 125 -18.82 -15.80 13.88
N VAL A 126 -18.51 -16.14 12.63
CA VAL A 126 -17.28 -16.86 12.26
C VAL A 126 -16.70 -16.20 11.01
N ALA A 127 -15.41 -15.88 11.05
CA ALA A 127 -14.66 -15.34 9.93
C ALA A 127 -13.34 -16.10 9.74
N ILE A 128 -12.89 -16.19 8.48
CA ILE A 128 -11.58 -16.70 8.12
C ILE A 128 -10.85 -15.56 7.40
N ASP A 129 -9.73 -15.13 7.98
CA ASP A 129 -8.92 -14.02 7.51
C ASP A 129 -7.60 -14.50 6.91
N TRP A 130 -7.09 -13.70 5.97
CA TRP A 130 -5.81 -13.90 5.28
C TRP A 130 -5.28 -12.61 4.68
#